data_AF-A0A7S7NRE2-F1
#
_entry.id   AF-A0A7S7NRE2-F1
#
_cell.length_a   1.000
_cell.length_b   1.000
_cell.length_c   1.000
_cell.angle_alpha   90.00
_cell.angle_beta   90.00
_cell.angle_gamma   90.00
#
_symmetry.space_group_name_H-M   'P 1'
#
loop_
_entity.id
_entity.type
_entity.pdbx_description
1 polymer ?
#
loop_
_entity_poly.entity_id
_entity_poly.type
_entity_poly.pdbx_seq_one_letter_code
_entity_poly.pdbx_strand_id
1 'polypeptide(L)'
;MITGSFLIEWAIRSSVLIGSGAVLLWLLRVKDPSIRLAACIAVVCGSLAMPLFTAALPKLPVAIPQAPVAARLDRIPQREAFVSRVTTKPAPASGVAAQRIDWSGALAGLYVVVASLLLFRLGMGLLLARRLRLRSRATELTAGGTEVRESPQVASPVTVGLARPVILLPADWREWGPAKLDAVLAHERSHVRRRDPAVQFLSALHRALLWHSPLSWVLHRNVVRLAEDVSDDAAVAVTRDRTSYAEMLLEFMQSGVRVNWHGAAMARYGSADARIHRVLNSTLLSTGVPRGAAALICLLAVPLAYVAAAAMPSRTVRAVSNTSIAAGAMAAVAPEQATASSSRVGHGRSEGALRRYVIVLGDTQSGSWDSSEPASPENLRSRFGNRFAWFRQSGGEYVITDEGVLHEIEQAMEPQKKVNAEQEKVNRLQSAVNELQGKMNGRQNEVNAVQDKVNAQQAVVNAAQATVNRRQDLLNRIHDAGSRESNEAAVKKVEALLKELRATPGASSQEEVNRQQAKVNEEQGRVNELQGKVNAEQGHVNEEQHKVNAEQGKVNVMQARVSAEFNARIQEIFDSAIRRGLTKTGR
;
A
#
# COMPACT_ATOMS: atom_id res chain seq x y z
N MET A 1 4.51 -4.18 -28.28
CA MET A 1 4.61 -3.01 -27.38
C MET A 1 4.17 -3.46 -26.00
N ILE A 2 5.04 -3.38 -24.99
CA ILE A 2 4.67 -3.67 -23.60
C ILE A 2 3.77 -2.52 -23.14
N THR A 3 2.47 -2.74 -23.05
CA THR A 3 1.53 -1.73 -22.54
C THR A 3 1.73 -1.55 -21.04
N GLY A 4 1.58 -0.33 -20.50
CA GLY A 4 1.75 -0.08 -19.05
C GLY A 4 0.88 -0.97 -18.15
N SER A 5 -0.26 -1.42 -18.66
CA SER A 5 -1.12 -2.42 -18.01
C SER A 5 -0.42 -3.74 -17.72
N PHE A 6 0.44 -4.23 -18.62
CA PHE A 6 1.16 -5.49 -18.46
C PHE A 6 2.17 -5.42 -17.31
N LEU A 7 2.91 -4.31 -17.19
CA LEU A 7 3.90 -4.12 -16.13
C LEU A 7 3.23 -4.06 -14.74
N ILE A 8 2.10 -3.36 -14.65
CA ILE A 8 1.33 -3.27 -13.41
C ILE A 8 0.77 -4.65 -13.03
N GLU A 9 0.18 -5.37 -13.98
CA GLU A 9 -0.36 -6.72 -13.76
C GLU A 9 0.75 -7.70 -13.32
N TRP A 10 1.90 -7.67 -13.99
CA TRP A 10 3.05 -8.49 -13.61
C TRP A 10 3.56 -8.16 -12.20
N ALA A 11 3.65 -6.87 -11.85
CA ALA A 11 4.09 -6.45 -10.54
C ALA A 11 3.10 -6.83 -9.42
N ILE A 12 1.79 -6.72 -9.65
CA ILE A 12 0.77 -7.16 -8.70
C ILE A 12 0.86 -8.67 -8.48
N ARG A 13 0.89 -9.47 -9.56
CA ARG A 13 1.01 -10.93 -9.47
C ARG A 13 2.29 -11.37 -8.79
N SER A 14 3.42 -10.74 -9.12
CA SER A 14 4.68 -10.98 -8.43
C SER A 14 4.60 -10.62 -6.96
N SER A 15 3.92 -9.53 -6.60
CA SER A 15 3.76 -9.10 -5.20
C SER A 15 2.94 -10.10 -4.40
N VAL A 16 1.86 -10.63 -4.97
CA VAL A 16 1.03 -11.69 -4.37
C VAL A 16 1.86 -12.97 -4.18
N LEU A 17 2.67 -13.37 -5.17
CA LEU A 17 3.54 -14.54 -5.06
C LEU A 17 4.58 -14.38 -3.93
N ILE A 18 5.23 -13.21 -3.86
CA ILE A 18 6.22 -12.90 -2.82
C ILE A 18 5.58 -12.91 -1.44
N GLY A 19 4.43 -12.23 -1.28
CA GLY A 19 3.70 -12.17 -0.02
C GLY A 19 3.24 -13.55 0.45
N SER A 20 2.64 -14.34 -0.45
CA SER A 20 2.16 -15.69 -0.15
C SER A 20 3.29 -16.64 0.24
N GLY A 21 4.43 -16.56 -0.47
CA GLY A 21 5.63 -17.33 -0.10
C GLY A 21 6.17 -16.96 1.28
N ALA A 22 6.17 -15.67 1.63
CA ALA A 22 6.58 -15.21 2.96
C ALA A 22 5.63 -15.70 4.06
N VAL A 23 4.32 -15.61 3.85
CA VAL A 23 3.29 -16.11 4.78
C VAL A 23 3.42 -17.62 4.98
N LEU A 24 3.63 -18.39 3.90
CA LEU A 24 3.81 -19.83 3.97
C LEU A 24 5.04 -20.22 4.81
N LEU A 25 6.19 -19.57 4.59
CA LEU A 25 7.39 -19.80 5.39
C LEU A 25 7.17 -19.47 6.87
N TRP A 26 6.39 -18.42 7.16
CA TRP A 26 6.03 -18.02 8.51
C TRP A 26 5.10 -19.04 9.18
N LEU A 27 4.05 -19.49 8.49
CA LEU A 27 3.10 -20.50 8.98
C LEU A 27 3.78 -21.84 9.27
N LEU A 28 4.67 -22.26 8.38
CA LEU A 28 5.47 -23.49 8.54
C LEU A 28 6.61 -23.32 9.56
N ARG A 29 6.76 -22.14 10.17
CA ARG A 29 7.80 -21.79 11.16
C ARG A 29 9.20 -22.22 10.73
N VAL A 30 9.51 -22.06 9.43
CA VAL A 30 10.79 -22.49 8.86
C VAL A 30 11.90 -21.59 9.41
N LYS A 31 12.75 -22.15 10.27
CA LYS A 31 13.90 -21.46 10.85
C LYS A 31 15.20 -21.66 10.08
N ASP A 32 15.33 -22.77 9.34
CA ASP A 32 16.56 -23.09 8.60
C ASP A 32 16.79 -22.09 7.44
N PRO A 33 17.94 -21.39 7.40
CA PRO A 33 18.20 -20.38 6.39
C PRO A 33 18.34 -20.96 4.98
N SER A 34 18.77 -22.22 4.82
CA SER A 34 18.84 -22.88 3.50
C SER A 34 17.47 -23.10 2.89
N ILE A 35 16.48 -23.51 3.69
CA ILE A 35 15.12 -23.74 3.22
C ILE A 35 14.47 -22.40 2.83
N ARG A 36 14.67 -21.36 3.64
CA ARG A 36 14.18 -20.01 3.33
C ARG A 36 14.82 -19.44 2.07
N LEU A 37 16.14 -19.63 1.90
CA LEU A 37 16.85 -19.20 0.70
C LEU A 37 16.31 -19.92 -0.55
N ALA A 38 16.13 -21.24 -0.49
CA ALA A 38 15.58 -22.02 -1.59
C ALA A 38 14.16 -21.58 -1.97
N ALA A 39 13.32 -21.28 -0.98
CA ALA A 39 11.98 -20.72 -1.22
C ALA A 39 12.05 -19.33 -1.86
N CYS A 40 12.94 -18.44 -1.41
CA CYS A 40 13.14 -17.14 -2.06
C CYS A 40 13.61 -17.27 -3.51
N ILE A 41 14.53 -18.20 -3.80
CA ILE A 41 14.98 -18.50 -5.16
C ILE A 41 13.81 -18.99 -6.03
N ALA A 42 13.00 -19.91 -5.52
CA ALA A 42 11.82 -20.41 -6.22
C ALA A 42 10.82 -19.28 -6.54
N VAL A 43 10.62 -18.34 -5.60
CA VAL A 43 9.77 -17.16 -5.82
C VAL A 43 10.35 -16.22 -6.88
N VAL A 44 11.66 -15.96 -6.88
CA VAL A 44 12.33 -15.14 -7.92
C VAL A 44 12.14 -15.79 -9.29
N CYS A 45 12.44 -17.08 -9.41
CA CYS A 45 12.30 -17.82 -10.67
C CYS A 45 10.85 -17.86 -11.14
N GLY A 46 9.91 -18.15 -10.25
CA GLY A 46 8.47 -18.18 -10.55
C GLY A 46 7.95 -16.82 -11.03
N SER A 47 8.39 -15.73 -10.39
CA SER A 47 8.03 -14.37 -10.78
C SER A 47 8.61 -13.96 -12.13
N LEU A 48 9.87 -14.30 -12.42
CA LEU A 48 10.49 -14.04 -13.72
C LEU A 48 9.88 -14.88 -14.84
N ALA A 49 9.37 -16.08 -14.53
CA ALA A 49 8.69 -16.95 -15.48
C ALA A 49 7.22 -16.57 -15.71
N MET A 50 6.63 -15.67 -14.90
CA MET A 50 5.21 -15.29 -15.02
C MET A 50 4.82 -14.78 -16.42
N PRO A 51 5.57 -13.89 -17.10
CA PRO A 51 5.27 -13.47 -18.46
C PRO A 51 5.10 -14.64 -19.44
N LEU A 52 5.95 -15.66 -19.32
CA LEU A 52 5.88 -16.87 -20.14
C LEU A 52 4.65 -17.71 -19.80
N PHE A 53 4.36 -17.88 -18.51
CA PHE A 53 3.16 -18.59 -18.06
C PHE A 53 1.87 -17.91 -18.51
N THR A 54 1.80 -16.58 -18.45
CA THR A 54 0.64 -15.82 -18.92
C THR A 54 0.42 -15.91 -20.43
N ALA A 55 1.47 -16.15 -21.20
CA ALA A 55 1.40 -16.31 -22.65
C ALA A 55 1.08 -17.75 -23.08
N ALA A 56 1.56 -18.75 -22.32
CA ALA A 56 1.49 -20.16 -22.71
C ALA A 56 0.30 -20.93 -22.12
N LEU A 57 -0.29 -20.46 -21.01
CA LEU A 57 -1.27 -21.25 -20.24
C LEU A 57 -2.72 -20.75 -20.43
N PRO A 58 -3.70 -21.66 -20.44
CA PRO A 58 -5.11 -21.30 -20.47
C PRO A 58 -5.49 -20.52 -19.22
N LYS A 59 -6.19 -19.40 -19.41
CA LYS A 59 -6.65 -18.51 -18.34
C LYS A 59 -7.72 -19.21 -17.51
N LEU A 60 -7.54 -19.27 -16.19
CA LEU A 60 -8.54 -19.83 -15.27
C LEU A 60 -9.43 -18.71 -14.74
N PRO A 61 -10.75 -18.78 -14.95
CA PRO A 61 -11.65 -17.81 -14.38
C PRO A 61 -11.78 -18.05 -12.88
N VAL A 62 -11.12 -17.23 -12.06
CA VAL A 62 -11.31 -17.24 -10.61
C VAL A 62 -12.48 -16.31 -10.29
N ALA A 63 -13.59 -16.90 -9.84
CA ALA A 63 -14.77 -16.16 -9.39
C ALA A 63 -14.45 -15.48 -8.06
N ILE A 64 -14.26 -14.16 -8.09
CA ILE A 64 -14.20 -13.34 -6.89
C ILE A 64 -15.64 -12.92 -6.59
N PRO A 65 -16.29 -13.40 -5.50
CA PRO A 65 -17.60 -12.91 -5.12
C PRO A 65 -17.48 -11.42 -4.77
N GLN A 66 -18.01 -10.55 -5.62
CA GLN A 66 -18.18 -9.14 -5.27
C GLN A 66 -19.43 -9.01 -4.40
N ALA A 67 -19.31 -8.26 -3.30
CA ALA A 67 -20.45 -7.50 -2.82
C ALA A 67 -20.91 -6.61 -3.98
N PRO A 68 -22.22 -6.45 -4.22
CA PRO A 68 -22.72 -5.68 -5.36
C PRO A 68 -22.23 -4.23 -5.28
N VAL A 69 -21.10 -3.95 -5.94
CA VAL A 69 -20.67 -2.58 -6.21
C VAL A 69 -21.61 -2.11 -7.31
N ALA A 70 -22.67 -1.42 -6.89
CA ALA A 70 -23.64 -0.83 -7.78
C ALA A 70 -22.91 -0.08 -8.90
N ALA A 71 -23.09 -0.53 -10.13
CA ALA A 71 -22.68 0.18 -11.33
C ALA A 71 -23.39 1.54 -11.35
N ARG A 72 -22.74 2.58 -10.79
CA ARG A 72 -23.27 3.94 -10.69
C ARG A 72 -22.30 4.99 -11.23
N LEU A 73 -21.44 4.64 -12.19
CA LEU A 73 -20.49 5.61 -12.78
C LEU A 73 -20.66 5.93 -14.27
N ASP A 74 -21.57 5.30 -15.02
CA ASP A 74 -21.85 5.70 -16.42
C ASP A 74 -23.08 6.60 -16.56
N ARG A 75 -23.37 7.43 -15.55
CA ARG A 75 -24.51 8.35 -15.60
C ARG A 75 -24.20 9.77 -15.12
N ILE A 76 -23.30 10.49 -15.81
CA ILE A 76 -23.20 11.96 -15.74
C ILE A 76 -24.16 12.57 -16.78
N PRO A 77 -25.36 13.09 -16.40
CA PRO A 77 -26.21 13.79 -17.34
C PRO A 77 -25.42 14.95 -17.93
N GLN A 78 -25.18 14.92 -19.24
CA GLN A 78 -25.00 16.16 -19.97
C GLN A 78 -26.29 16.96 -19.75
N ARG A 79 -26.28 17.83 -18.74
CA ARG A 79 -27.25 18.92 -18.66
C ARG A 79 -27.05 19.70 -19.94
N GLU A 80 -27.99 19.56 -20.87
CA GLU A 80 -28.20 20.57 -21.90
C GLU A 80 -28.43 21.88 -21.16
N ALA A 81 -27.37 22.69 -21.08
CA ALA A 81 -27.50 24.07 -20.66
C ALA A 81 -28.44 24.70 -21.70
N PHE A 82 -29.65 25.02 -21.27
CA PHE A 82 -30.54 25.91 -22.01
C PHE A 82 -29.89 27.30 -21.99
N VAL A 83 -28.90 27.48 -22.86
CA VAL A 83 -28.32 28.78 -23.15
C VAL A 83 -29.31 29.45 -24.08
N SER A 84 -30.03 30.44 -23.57
CA SER A 84 -30.73 31.40 -24.41
C SER A 84 -29.81 31.81 -25.54
N ARG A 85 -30.17 31.44 -26.77
CA ARG A 85 -29.41 31.77 -27.98
C ARG A 85 -29.51 33.28 -28.20
N VAL A 86 -28.68 34.05 -27.51
CA VAL A 86 -28.29 35.38 -27.95
C VAL A 86 -27.42 35.14 -29.18
N THR A 87 -27.94 35.49 -30.35
CA THR A 87 -27.18 35.49 -31.60
C THR A 87 -26.11 36.57 -31.54
N THR A 88 -24.96 36.27 -30.94
CA THR A 88 -23.73 37.02 -31.18
C THR A 88 -22.94 36.32 -32.27
N LYS A 89 -22.75 37.03 -33.38
CA LYS A 89 -21.88 36.72 -34.53
C LYS A 89 -20.53 36.14 -34.04
N PRO A 90 -20.06 34.99 -34.58
CA PRO A 90 -18.83 34.39 -34.10
C PRO A 90 -17.62 35.23 -34.54
N ALA A 91 -16.85 35.70 -33.57
CA ALA A 91 -15.49 36.19 -33.80
C ALA A 91 -14.54 34.98 -33.96
N PRO A 92 -13.51 35.05 -34.81
CA PRO A 92 -12.58 33.95 -35.02
C PRO A 92 -11.81 33.66 -33.73
N ALA A 93 -12.06 32.49 -33.13
CA ALA A 93 -11.31 32.00 -31.99
C ALA A 93 -9.94 31.50 -32.47
N SER A 94 -8.90 32.29 -32.24
CA SER A 94 -7.52 31.82 -32.25
C SER A 94 -7.34 30.85 -31.09
N GLY A 95 -7.58 29.56 -31.35
CA GLY A 95 -7.35 28.49 -30.38
C GLY A 95 -5.85 28.24 -30.22
N VAL A 96 -5.25 28.73 -29.14
CA VAL A 96 -3.98 28.18 -28.65
C VAL A 96 -4.28 26.77 -28.16
N ALA A 97 -3.85 25.77 -28.93
CA ALA A 97 -3.98 24.37 -28.56
C ALA A 97 -3.22 24.13 -27.24
N ALA A 98 -3.94 24.05 -26.13
CA ALA A 98 -3.38 23.61 -24.86
C ALA A 98 -2.86 22.19 -25.05
N GLN A 99 -1.53 22.03 -25.12
CA GLN A 99 -0.87 20.74 -25.22
C GLN A 99 -1.25 19.90 -24.00
N ARG A 100 -2.10 18.89 -24.20
CA ARG A 100 -2.39 17.88 -23.18
C ARG A 100 -1.15 17.01 -23.05
N ILE A 101 -0.46 17.09 -21.92
CA ILE A 101 0.68 16.22 -21.62
C ILE A 101 0.18 14.78 -21.57
N ASP A 102 0.72 13.93 -22.44
CA ASP A 102 0.47 12.49 -22.39
C ASP A 102 1.24 11.86 -21.22
N TRP A 103 0.59 11.84 -20.06
CA TRP A 103 1.13 11.23 -18.85
C TRP A 103 1.45 9.75 -19.01
N SER A 104 0.80 9.04 -19.94
CA SER A 104 1.06 7.62 -20.17
C SER A 104 2.41 7.40 -20.84
N GLY A 105 2.73 8.21 -21.86
CA GLY A 105 4.04 8.25 -22.50
C GLY A 105 5.13 8.72 -21.54
N ALA A 106 4.85 9.72 -20.70
CA ALA A 106 5.81 10.20 -19.70
C ALA A 106 6.16 9.12 -18.66
N LEU A 107 5.16 8.39 -18.14
CA LEU A 107 5.36 7.29 -17.19
C LEU A 107 6.10 6.10 -17.82
N ALA A 108 5.76 5.74 -19.06
CA ALA A 108 6.47 4.69 -19.79
C ALA A 108 7.94 5.08 -20.04
N GLY A 109 8.18 6.34 -20.43
CA GLY A 109 9.52 6.91 -20.59
C GLY A 109 10.33 6.85 -19.29
N LEU A 110 9.74 7.30 -18.18
CA LEU A 110 10.37 7.23 -16.85
C LEU A 110 10.73 5.79 -16.46
N TYR A 111 9.80 4.84 -16.67
CA TYR A 111 10.05 3.42 -16.40
C TYR A 111 11.26 2.89 -17.20
N VAL A 112 11.30 3.15 -18.51
CA VAL A 112 12.40 2.69 -19.37
C VAL A 112 13.73 3.30 -18.95
N VAL A 113 13.76 4.59 -18.60
CA VAL A 113 14.98 5.28 -18.13
C VAL A 113 15.50 4.65 -16.85
N VAL A 114 14.65 4.48 -15.83
CA VAL A 114 15.06 3.92 -14.53
C VAL A 114 15.48 2.45 -14.68
N ALA A 115 14.71 1.64 -15.41
CA ALA A 115 15.03 0.24 -15.66
C ALA A 115 16.35 0.11 -16.42
N SER A 116 16.57 0.93 -17.46
CA SER A 116 17.82 0.93 -18.25
C SER A 116 19.01 1.32 -17.39
N LEU A 117 18.87 2.32 -16.50
CA LEU A 117 19.93 2.71 -15.58
C LEU A 117 20.28 1.59 -14.59
N LEU A 118 19.29 0.90 -14.04
CA LEU A 118 19.51 -0.24 -13.15
C LEU A 118 20.12 -1.44 -13.87
N LEU A 119 19.69 -1.73 -15.09
CA LEU A 119 20.26 -2.78 -15.93
C LEU A 119 21.69 -2.46 -16.39
N PHE A 120 21.95 -1.21 -16.77
CA PHE A 120 23.31 -0.75 -17.09
C PHE A 120 24.24 -0.89 -15.89
N ARG A 121 23.78 -0.47 -14.71
CA ARG A 121 24.50 -0.65 -13.45
C ARG A 121 24.80 -2.14 -13.17
N LEU A 122 23.82 -3.02 -13.38
CA LEU A 122 23.98 -4.47 -13.23
C LEU A 122 24.99 -5.04 -14.23
N GLY A 123 24.91 -4.62 -15.50
CA GLY A 123 25.84 -5.00 -16.56
C GLY A 123 27.26 -4.53 -16.29
N MET A 124 27.43 -3.30 -15.79
CA MET A 124 28.73 -2.78 -15.36
C MET A 124 29.32 -3.64 -14.23
N GLY A 125 28.50 -4.03 -13.25
CA GLY A 125 28.91 -4.96 -12.19
C GLY A 125 29.43 -6.30 -12.74
N LEU A 126 28.75 -6.89 -13.72
CA LEU A 126 29.21 -8.11 -14.39
C LEU A 126 30.51 -7.91 -15.15
N LEU A 127 30.66 -6.78 -15.86
CA LEU A 127 31.88 -6.46 -16.60
C LEU A 127 33.07 -6.30 -15.65
N LEU A 128 32.86 -5.66 -14.49
CA LEU A 128 33.87 -5.47 -13.46
C LEU A 128 34.25 -6.80 -12.80
N ALA A 129 33.27 -7.64 -12.46
CA ALA A 129 33.53 -8.99 -11.96
C ALA A 129 34.31 -9.84 -12.98
N ARG A 130 33.98 -9.72 -14.28
CA ARG A 130 34.73 -10.38 -15.35
C ARG A 130 36.15 -9.84 -15.48
N ARG A 131 36.34 -8.51 -15.45
CA ARG A 131 37.67 -7.88 -15.49
C ARG A 131 38.52 -8.31 -14.30
N LEU A 132 37.93 -8.35 -13.11
CA LEU A 132 38.59 -8.79 -11.89
C LEU A 132 39.05 -10.25 -12.00
N ARG A 133 38.18 -11.15 -12.48
CA ARG A 133 38.55 -12.53 -12.76
C ARG A 133 39.69 -12.64 -13.77
N LEU A 134 39.62 -11.91 -14.89
CA LEU A 134 40.66 -11.97 -15.92
C LEU A 134 42.02 -11.42 -15.45
N ARG A 135 42.03 -10.46 -14.51
CA ARG A 135 43.24 -9.87 -13.94
C ARG A 135 43.78 -10.62 -12.72
N SER A 136 43.03 -11.57 -12.19
CA SER A 136 43.46 -12.40 -11.05
C SER A 136 44.45 -13.49 -11.49
N ARG A 137 45.35 -13.87 -10.58
CA ARG A 137 46.36 -14.93 -10.81
C ARG A 137 45.85 -16.25 -10.26
N ALA A 138 46.05 -17.34 -10.99
CA ALA A 138 45.71 -18.67 -10.48
C ALA A 138 46.63 -19.05 -9.32
N THR A 139 46.07 -19.69 -8.30
CA THR A 139 46.85 -20.27 -7.19
C THR A 139 46.92 -21.79 -7.34
N GLU A 140 47.78 -22.44 -6.57
CA GLU A 140 47.88 -23.91 -6.51
C GLU A 140 46.73 -24.53 -5.70
N LEU A 141 45.95 -23.71 -4.98
CA LEU A 141 44.85 -24.17 -4.16
C LEU A 141 43.61 -24.49 -5.00
N THR A 142 42.92 -25.57 -4.61
CA THR A 142 41.57 -25.85 -5.09
C THR A 142 40.65 -26.10 -3.90
N ALA A 143 39.48 -25.46 -3.91
CA ALA A 143 38.49 -25.62 -2.85
C ALA A 143 37.41 -26.59 -3.33
N GLY A 144 37.65 -27.89 -3.17
CA GLY A 144 36.72 -28.95 -3.57
C GLY A 144 36.39 -28.94 -5.07
N GLY A 145 37.43 -28.87 -5.90
CA GLY A 145 37.30 -28.83 -7.36
C GLY A 145 37.01 -27.44 -7.96
N THR A 146 36.92 -26.40 -7.11
CA THR A 146 36.79 -25.01 -7.58
C THR A 146 38.15 -24.34 -7.61
N GLU A 147 38.43 -23.65 -8.72
CA GLU A 147 39.64 -22.83 -8.89
C GLU A 147 39.69 -21.70 -7.85
N VAL A 148 40.82 -21.58 -7.15
CA VAL A 148 41.13 -20.46 -6.26
C VAL A 148 42.16 -19.57 -6.95
N ARG A 149 41.88 -18.27 -6.99
CA ARG A 149 42.73 -17.26 -7.62
C ARG A 149 43.03 -16.15 -6.62
N GLU A 150 44.15 -15.47 -6.77
CA GLU A 150 44.52 -14.32 -5.93
C GLU A 150 44.43 -13.02 -6.74
N SER A 151 44.03 -11.93 -6.09
CA SER A 151 43.98 -10.61 -6.70
C SER A 151 44.29 -9.50 -5.68
N PRO A 152 45.24 -8.60 -5.95
CA PRO A 152 45.51 -7.45 -5.08
C PRO A 152 44.38 -6.40 -5.11
N GLN A 153 43.39 -6.56 -6.01
CA GLN A 153 42.26 -5.64 -6.14
C GLN A 153 41.10 -5.99 -5.20
N VAL A 154 41.17 -7.12 -4.49
CA VAL A 154 40.18 -7.49 -3.46
C VAL A 154 40.80 -7.35 -2.08
N ALA A 155 40.05 -6.75 -1.15
CA ALA A 155 40.47 -6.58 0.25
C ALA A 155 39.90 -7.68 1.17
N SER A 156 39.03 -8.53 0.62
CA SER A 156 38.36 -9.62 1.31
C SER A 156 38.13 -10.75 0.30
N PRO A 157 38.06 -12.02 0.75
CA PRO A 157 37.60 -13.14 -0.06
C PRO A 157 36.30 -12.80 -0.79
N VAL A 158 36.19 -13.20 -2.06
CA VAL A 158 34.96 -13.04 -2.83
C VAL A 158 34.81 -14.12 -3.89
N THR A 159 33.62 -14.69 -4.00
CA THR A 159 33.25 -15.59 -5.08
C THR A 159 32.69 -14.80 -6.28
N VAL A 160 33.29 -14.99 -7.47
CA VAL A 160 32.87 -14.30 -8.71
C VAL A 160 32.58 -15.24 -9.87
N GLY A 161 31.59 -14.89 -10.70
CA GLY A 161 31.26 -15.59 -11.94
C GLY A 161 29.91 -16.32 -11.89
N LEU A 162 29.12 -16.20 -12.96
CA LEU A 162 27.77 -16.75 -13.02
C LEU A 162 27.76 -18.26 -13.36
N ALA A 163 28.33 -18.64 -14.51
CA ALA A 163 28.29 -20.03 -15.00
C ALA A 163 29.42 -20.91 -14.43
N ARG A 164 30.59 -20.30 -14.22
CA ARG A 164 31.79 -20.95 -13.65
C ARG A 164 32.32 -20.07 -12.52
N PRO A 165 31.75 -20.17 -11.31
CA PRO A 165 32.20 -19.39 -10.16
C PRO A 165 33.64 -19.75 -9.80
N VAL A 166 34.40 -18.75 -9.34
CA VAL A 166 35.80 -18.83 -8.94
C VAL A 166 35.96 -18.08 -7.63
N ILE A 167 36.77 -18.60 -6.73
CA ILE A 167 37.06 -17.96 -5.44
C ILE A 167 38.26 -17.03 -5.63
N LEU A 168 38.12 -15.77 -5.26
CA LEU A 168 39.20 -14.78 -5.25
C LEU A 168 39.65 -14.48 -3.82
N LEU A 169 40.94 -14.65 -3.57
CA LEU A 169 41.57 -14.31 -2.31
C LEU A 169 42.36 -12.99 -2.41
N PRO A 170 42.39 -12.18 -1.33
CA PRO A 170 43.20 -10.96 -1.25
C PRO A 170 44.69 -11.31 -1.11
N ALA A 171 45.60 -10.42 -1.49
CA ALA A 171 47.04 -10.76 -1.59
C ALA A 171 47.70 -11.21 -0.26
N ASP A 172 47.16 -10.80 0.88
CA ASP A 172 47.59 -11.16 2.23
C ASP A 172 47.15 -12.57 2.66
N TRP A 173 46.38 -13.30 1.83
CA TRP A 173 45.86 -14.63 2.18
C TRP A 173 46.95 -15.64 2.58
N ARG A 174 48.17 -15.44 2.08
CA ARG A 174 49.34 -16.29 2.36
C ARG A 174 49.83 -16.18 3.80
N GLU A 175 49.48 -15.10 4.49
CA GLU A 175 49.84 -14.86 5.88
C GLU A 175 48.82 -15.47 6.86
N TRP A 176 47.69 -15.98 6.35
CA TRP A 176 46.64 -16.52 7.20
C TRP A 176 47.01 -17.90 7.74
N GLY A 177 46.75 -18.10 9.03
CA GLY A 177 46.84 -19.42 9.63
C GLY A 177 45.85 -20.41 9.00
N PRO A 178 46.13 -21.73 9.09
CA PRO A 178 45.35 -22.78 8.42
C PRO A 178 43.87 -22.76 8.84
N ALA A 179 43.58 -22.53 10.12
CA ALA A 179 42.20 -22.45 10.62
C ALA A 179 41.40 -21.29 9.99
N LYS A 180 42.03 -20.14 9.77
CA LYS A 180 41.41 -18.98 9.12
C LYS A 180 41.16 -19.25 7.64
N LEU A 181 42.14 -19.84 6.96
CA LEU A 181 42.01 -20.22 5.55
C LEU A 181 40.90 -21.26 5.35
N ASP A 182 40.84 -22.30 6.18
CA ASP A 182 39.80 -23.34 6.10
C ASP A 182 38.39 -22.78 6.33
N ALA A 183 38.23 -21.88 7.30
CA ALA A 183 36.96 -21.20 7.58
C ALA A 183 36.49 -20.37 6.37
N VAL A 184 37.39 -19.57 5.79
CA VAL A 184 37.12 -18.74 4.62
C VAL A 184 36.80 -19.61 3.40
N LEU A 185 37.59 -20.64 3.13
CA LEU A 185 37.35 -21.52 1.99
C LEU A 185 36.03 -22.29 2.15
N ALA A 186 35.64 -22.67 3.36
CA ALA A 186 34.34 -23.27 3.63
C ALA A 186 33.18 -22.29 3.35
N HIS A 187 33.33 -21.02 3.76
CA HIS A 187 32.39 -19.94 3.47
C HIS A 187 32.22 -19.71 1.95
N GLU A 188 33.34 -19.49 1.25
CA GLU A 188 33.34 -19.20 -0.19
C GLU A 188 32.89 -20.39 -1.04
N ARG A 189 33.32 -21.61 -0.68
CA ARG A 189 32.87 -22.84 -1.36
C ARG A 189 31.36 -23.04 -1.22
N SER A 190 30.78 -22.59 -0.12
CA SER A 190 29.33 -22.60 0.08
C SER A 190 28.61 -21.72 -0.96
N HIS A 191 29.13 -20.53 -1.26
CA HIS A 191 28.62 -19.67 -2.35
C HIS A 191 28.76 -20.33 -3.72
N VAL A 192 29.89 -20.98 -4.00
CA VAL A 192 30.14 -21.71 -5.25
C VAL A 192 29.15 -22.85 -5.42
N ARG A 193 28.98 -23.69 -4.40
CA ARG A 193 28.10 -24.87 -4.41
C ARG A 193 26.64 -24.49 -4.71
N ARG A 194 26.18 -23.37 -4.16
CA ARG A 194 24.81 -22.85 -4.38
C ARG A 194 24.66 -21.94 -5.59
N ARG A 195 25.77 -21.59 -6.27
CA ARG A 195 25.81 -20.60 -7.36
C ARG A 195 25.22 -19.26 -6.94
N ASP A 196 25.54 -18.81 -5.74
CA ASP A 196 25.01 -17.57 -5.18
C ASP A 196 25.23 -16.34 -6.08
N PRO A 197 26.38 -16.16 -6.78
CA PRO A 197 26.51 -15.06 -7.74
C PRO A 197 25.46 -15.06 -8.86
N ALA A 198 25.06 -16.25 -9.35
CA ALA A 198 24.02 -16.37 -10.37
C ALA A 198 22.63 -16.06 -9.79
N VAL A 199 22.35 -16.56 -8.58
CA VAL A 199 21.10 -16.29 -7.86
C VAL A 199 20.96 -14.80 -7.53
N GLN A 200 22.02 -14.17 -7.03
CA GLN A 200 22.05 -12.74 -6.74
C GLN A 200 21.86 -11.92 -8.01
N PHE A 201 22.49 -12.30 -9.13
CA PHE A 201 22.25 -11.68 -10.44
C PHE A 201 20.77 -11.79 -10.86
N LEU A 202 20.16 -12.98 -10.78
CA LEU A 202 18.74 -13.17 -11.12
C LEU A 202 17.82 -12.32 -10.23
N SER A 203 18.07 -12.27 -8.93
CA SER A 203 17.29 -11.43 -8.01
C SER A 203 17.50 -9.92 -8.26
N ALA A 204 18.70 -9.51 -8.67
CA ALA A 204 18.98 -8.12 -9.04
C ALA A 204 18.34 -7.74 -10.38
N LEU A 205 18.29 -8.67 -11.34
CA LEU A 205 17.55 -8.52 -12.60
C LEU A 205 16.05 -8.38 -12.33
N HIS A 206 15.48 -9.26 -11.49
CA HIS A 206 14.09 -9.17 -11.03
C HIS A 206 13.80 -7.80 -10.40
N ARG A 207 14.68 -7.32 -9.51
CA ARG A 207 14.59 -5.99 -8.90
C ARG A 207 14.72 -4.84 -9.88
N ALA A 208 15.55 -4.96 -10.92
CA ALA A 208 15.68 -3.93 -11.95
C ALA A 208 14.40 -3.81 -12.80
N LEU A 209 13.77 -4.95 -13.10
CA LEU A 209 12.53 -5.00 -13.88
C LEU A 209 11.32 -4.55 -13.04
N LEU A 210 11.24 -4.96 -11.77
CA LEU A 210 10.17 -4.59 -10.84
C LEU A 210 10.62 -3.52 -9.84
N TRP A 211 11.41 -2.54 -10.28
CA TRP A 211 12.03 -1.54 -9.40
C TRP A 211 11.01 -0.70 -8.63
N HIS A 212 9.80 -0.56 -9.16
CA HIS A 212 8.69 0.15 -8.52
C HIS A 212 7.95 -0.69 -7.47
N SER A 213 8.25 -1.98 -7.31
CA SER A 213 7.64 -2.86 -6.30
C SER A 213 8.53 -2.98 -5.06
N PRO A 214 8.13 -2.46 -3.88
CA PRO A 214 8.91 -2.58 -2.64
C PRO A 214 9.22 -4.03 -2.26
N LEU A 215 8.32 -4.96 -2.55
CA LEU A 215 8.50 -6.38 -2.24
C LEU A 215 9.64 -7.02 -3.03
N SER A 216 9.93 -6.54 -4.24
CA SER A 216 11.08 -7.01 -5.01
C SER A 216 12.41 -6.58 -4.35
N TRP A 217 12.47 -5.38 -3.77
CA TRP A 217 13.63 -4.92 -3.00
C TRP A 217 13.84 -5.75 -1.72
N VAL A 218 12.76 -6.03 -0.98
CA VAL A 218 12.80 -6.87 0.21
C VAL A 218 13.24 -8.30 -0.15
N LEU A 219 12.71 -8.86 -1.23
CA LEU A 219 13.09 -10.19 -1.71
C LEU A 219 14.58 -10.28 -2.06
N HIS A 220 15.10 -9.32 -2.82
CA HIS A 220 16.53 -9.27 -3.14
C HIS A 220 17.40 -9.17 -1.88
N ARG A 221 17.03 -8.28 -0.93
CA ARG A 221 17.72 -8.15 0.35
C ARG A 221 17.72 -9.46 1.15
N ASN A 222 16.61 -10.18 1.14
CA ASN A 222 16.49 -11.48 1.82
C ASN A 222 17.35 -12.56 1.16
N VAL A 223 17.39 -12.61 -0.19
CA VAL A 223 18.25 -13.54 -0.93
C VAL A 223 19.72 -13.32 -0.58
N VAL A 224 20.20 -12.07 -0.61
CA VAL A 224 21.59 -11.74 -0.27
C VAL A 224 21.88 -12.09 1.19
N ARG A 225 21.02 -11.66 2.13
CA ARG A 225 21.20 -11.95 3.55
C ARG A 225 21.22 -13.44 3.86
N LEU A 226 20.26 -14.20 3.35
CA LEU A 226 20.16 -15.64 3.62
C LEU A 226 21.33 -16.41 2.97
N ALA A 227 21.87 -15.94 1.85
CA ALA A 227 23.10 -16.51 1.27
C ALA A 227 24.31 -16.37 2.21
N GLU A 228 24.50 -15.18 2.79
CA GLU A 228 25.51 -14.96 3.84
C GLU A 228 25.23 -15.84 5.06
N ASP A 229 23.97 -15.95 5.49
CA ASP A 229 23.60 -16.75 6.65
C ASP A 229 23.99 -18.23 6.47
N VAL A 230 23.72 -18.82 5.31
CA VAL A 230 24.09 -20.22 5.04
C VAL A 230 25.60 -20.39 4.85
N SER A 231 26.31 -19.40 4.30
CA SER A 231 27.77 -19.46 4.16
C SER A 231 28.51 -19.32 5.49
N ASP A 232 28.06 -18.45 6.37
CA ASP A 232 28.52 -18.35 7.76
C ASP A 232 28.34 -19.70 8.49
N ASP A 233 27.18 -20.33 8.37
CA ASP A 233 26.91 -21.63 8.98
C ASP A 233 27.86 -22.73 8.46
N ALA A 234 28.23 -22.66 7.17
CA ALA A 234 29.18 -23.59 6.56
C ALA A 234 30.61 -23.38 7.10
N ALA A 235 31.01 -22.15 7.38
CA ALA A 235 32.30 -21.84 7.98
C ALA A 235 32.36 -22.30 9.44
N VAL A 236 31.32 -22.01 10.22
CA VAL A 236 31.19 -22.46 11.62
C VAL A 236 31.23 -23.99 11.74
N ALA A 237 30.63 -24.70 10.78
CA ALA A 237 30.65 -26.17 10.75
C ALA A 237 32.07 -26.73 10.64
N VAL A 238 32.98 -26.01 9.98
CA VAL A 238 34.39 -26.41 9.81
C VAL A 238 35.26 -25.94 10.97
N THR A 239 35.09 -24.69 11.44
CA THR A 239 35.87 -24.17 12.57
C THR A 239 35.53 -24.87 13.88
N ARG A 240 34.28 -25.33 14.04
CA ARG A 240 33.71 -25.88 15.28
C ARG A 240 33.80 -24.93 16.48
N ASP A 241 34.12 -23.67 16.22
CA ASP A 241 34.19 -22.58 17.18
C ASP A 241 33.55 -21.34 16.55
N ARG A 242 32.44 -20.93 17.16
CA ARG A 242 31.63 -19.77 16.75
C ARG A 242 32.30 -18.46 17.12
N THR A 243 32.99 -18.41 18.26
CA THR A 243 33.62 -17.19 18.77
C THR A 243 34.83 -16.86 17.93
N SER A 244 35.72 -17.83 17.69
CA SER A 244 36.84 -17.66 16.77
C SER A 244 36.40 -17.25 15.36
N TYR A 245 35.29 -17.81 14.85
CA TYR A 245 34.76 -17.41 13.55
C TYR A 245 34.16 -15.98 13.57
N ALA A 246 33.45 -15.59 14.62
CA ALA A 246 32.92 -14.24 14.78
C ALA A 246 34.04 -13.18 14.87
N GLU A 247 35.16 -13.50 15.51
CA GLU A 247 36.36 -12.66 15.56
C GLU A 247 37.00 -12.51 14.16
N MET A 248 37.15 -13.60 13.41
CA MET A 248 37.62 -13.54 12.01
C MET A 248 36.68 -12.68 11.14
N LEU A 249 35.37 -12.83 11.31
CA LEU A 249 34.39 -12.05 10.57
C LEU A 249 34.51 -10.55 10.90
N LEU A 250 34.71 -10.21 12.19
CA LEU A 250 34.96 -8.85 12.64
C LEU A 250 36.26 -8.29 12.07
N GLU A 251 37.32 -9.08 11.99
CA GLU A 251 38.61 -8.71 11.39
C GLU A 251 38.44 -8.33 9.91
N PHE A 252 37.74 -9.15 9.12
CA PHE A 252 37.45 -8.83 7.71
C PHE A 252 36.61 -7.56 7.55
N MET A 253 35.67 -7.32 8.47
CA MET A 253 34.84 -6.11 8.47
C MET A 253 35.64 -4.85 8.80
N GLN A 254 36.64 -4.95 9.69
CA GLN A 254 37.53 -3.85 10.04
C GLN A 254 38.55 -3.57 8.91
N SER A 255 39.08 -4.62 8.29
CA SER A 255 40.05 -4.53 7.19
C SER A 255 39.41 -4.03 5.88
N GLY A 256 38.12 -4.27 5.67
CA GLY A 256 37.36 -3.87 4.48
C GLY A 256 37.00 -2.37 4.34
N VAL A 257 37.31 -1.53 5.32
CA VAL A 257 36.89 -0.11 5.37
C VAL A 257 37.60 0.79 4.32
N ARG A 258 38.61 0.29 3.58
CA ARG A 258 39.39 1.09 2.62
C ARG A 258 39.06 0.90 1.13
N VAL A 259 37.96 0.25 0.77
CA VAL A 259 37.60 0.09 -0.65
C VAL A 259 36.55 1.12 -1.07
N ASN A 260 37.04 2.21 -1.65
CA ASN A 260 36.26 3.32 -2.19
C ASN A 260 35.57 2.94 -3.53
N TRP A 261 34.79 1.86 -3.54
CA TRP A 261 33.96 1.47 -4.69
C TRP A 261 32.65 2.26 -4.66
N HIS A 262 32.67 3.47 -5.20
CA HIS A 262 31.50 4.34 -5.42
C HIS A 262 30.41 3.73 -6.34
N GLY A 263 30.54 2.46 -6.74
CA GLY A 263 29.52 1.69 -7.46
C GLY A 263 28.79 0.65 -6.60
N ALA A 264 29.19 0.41 -5.35
CA ALA A 264 28.69 -0.69 -4.52
C ALA A 264 27.85 -0.23 -3.31
N ALA A 265 26.99 0.78 -3.48
CA ALA A 265 25.98 1.16 -2.47
C ALA A 265 24.97 0.04 -2.11
N MET A 266 25.17 -1.20 -2.59
CA MET A 266 24.38 -2.39 -2.27
C MET A 266 25.18 -3.54 -1.63
N ALA A 267 26.45 -3.34 -1.28
CA ALA A 267 27.20 -4.30 -0.44
C ALA A 267 26.94 -4.10 1.06
N ARG A 268 25.91 -3.33 1.45
CA ARG A 268 25.51 -3.04 2.84
C ARG A 268 24.20 -3.71 3.26
N TYR A 269 23.81 -4.82 2.62
CA TYR A 269 22.63 -5.57 3.05
C TYR A 269 23.00 -6.64 4.08
N GLY A 270 22.95 -6.20 5.34
CA GLY A 270 23.27 -6.99 6.52
C GLY A 270 24.18 -6.16 7.40
N SER A 271 23.67 -5.61 8.51
CA SER A 271 24.57 -5.03 9.49
C SER A 271 25.55 -6.14 9.88
N ALA A 272 26.84 -5.87 9.72
CA ALA A 272 27.93 -6.71 10.20
C ALA A 272 27.61 -7.31 11.59
N ASP A 273 27.10 -6.43 12.44
CA ASP A 273 26.50 -6.69 13.74
C ASP A 273 25.45 -7.81 13.77
N ALA A 274 24.44 -7.79 12.88
CA ALA A 274 23.40 -8.82 12.85
C ALA A 274 23.94 -10.20 12.45
N ARG A 275 25.01 -10.27 11.66
CA ARG A 275 25.67 -11.54 11.31
C ARG A 275 26.46 -12.10 12.49
N ILE A 276 27.25 -11.25 13.15
CA ILE A 276 28.00 -11.62 14.36
C ILE A 276 27.04 -12.09 15.45
N HIS A 277 25.97 -11.33 15.73
CA HIS A 277 24.95 -11.72 16.69
C HIS A 277 24.24 -13.02 16.29
N ARG A 278 23.99 -13.26 15.00
CA ARG A 278 23.39 -14.52 14.55
C ARG A 278 24.32 -15.70 14.81
N VAL A 279 25.60 -15.59 14.41
CA VAL A 279 26.62 -16.63 14.58
C VAL A 279 26.82 -16.98 16.06
N LEU A 280 26.86 -15.97 16.94
CA LEU A 280 27.05 -16.18 18.38
C LEU A 280 25.80 -16.77 19.07
N ASN A 281 24.60 -16.39 18.64
CA ASN A 281 23.34 -16.84 19.27
C ASN A 281 22.72 -18.09 18.63
N SER A 282 23.18 -18.53 17.45
CA SER A 282 22.59 -19.68 16.76
C SER A 282 23.09 -21.01 17.33
N THR A 283 22.18 -21.78 17.90
CA THR A 283 22.47 -23.16 18.33
C THR A 283 22.36 -24.17 17.19
N LEU A 284 21.61 -23.83 16.13
CA LEU A 284 21.38 -24.69 14.96
C LEU A 284 22.20 -24.20 13.77
N LEU A 285 22.95 -25.12 13.16
CA LEU A 285 23.60 -24.91 11.86
C LEU A 285 22.66 -25.34 10.75
N SER A 286 22.67 -24.64 9.62
CA SER A 286 21.89 -25.07 8.45
C SER A 286 22.34 -26.44 7.95
N THR A 287 21.38 -27.35 7.79
CA THR A 287 21.61 -28.74 7.33
C THR A 287 21.46 -28.90 5.81
N GLY A 288 21.28 -27.80 5.09
CA GLY A 288 20.92 -27.79 3.68
C GLY A 288 19.43 -28.07 3.44
N VAL A 289 19.04 -28.23 2.17
CA VAL A 289 17.64 -28.48 1.81
C VAL A 289 17.42 -29.98 1.64
N PRO A 290 16.63 -30.65 2.50
CA PRO A 290 16.32 -32.06 2.32
C PRO A 290 15.46 -32.25 1.06
N ARG A 291 15.63 -33.39 0.37
CA ARG A 291 14.92 -33.68 -0.90
C ARG A 291 13.39 -33.54 -0.78
N GLY A 292 12.82 -33.92 0.38
CA GLY A 292 11.40 -33.74 0.67
C GLY A 292 10.97 -32.27 0.77
N ALA A 293 11.78 -31.40 1.38
CA ALA A 293 11.49 -29.97 1.44
C ALA A 293 11.66 -29.30 0.07
N ALA A 294 12.67 -29.70 -0.72
CA ALA A 294 12.82 -29.23 -2.09
C ALA A 294 11.61 -29.61 -2.96
N ALA A 295 11.15 -30.87 -2.85
CA ALA A 295 9.96 -31.34 -3.54
C ALA A 295 8.71 -30.55 -3.11
N LEU A 296 8.54 -30.29 -1.81
CA LEU A 296 7.42 -29.50 -1.28
C LEU A 296 7.47 -28.03 -1.74
N ILE A 297 8.65 -27.41 -1.77
CA ILE A 297 8.82 -26.05 -2.29
C ILE A 297 8.44 -26.01 -3.77
N CYS A 298 8.90 -26.95 -4.59
CA CYS A 298 8.50 -27.03 -6.00
C CYS A 298 7.00 -27.29 -6.15
N LEU A 299 6.44 -28.20 -5.34
CA LEU A 299 5.02 -28.57 -5.33
C LEU A 299 4.12 -27.41 -4.90
N LEU A 300 4.58 -26.49 -4.05
CA LEU A 300 3.79 -25.35 -3.60
C LEU A 300 4.05 -24.08 -4.43
N ALA A 301 5.29 -23.84 -4.85
CA ALA A 301 5.65 -22.66 -5.63
C ALA A 301 5.09 -22.69 -7.05
N VAL A 302 5.03 -23.86 -7.69
CA VAL A 302 4.54 -23.99 -9.08
C VAL A 302 3.01 -23.75 -9.16
N PRO A 303 2.16 -24.38 -8.34
CA PRO A 303 0.72 -24.10 -8.33
C PRO A 303 0.39 -22.69 -7.84
N LEU A 304 1.15 -22.14 -6.90
CA LEU A 304 0.94 -20.77 -6.43
C LEU A 304 1.33 -19.73 -7.48
N ALA A 305 2.46 -19.95 -8.18
CA ALA A 305 2.83 -19.14 -9.34
C ALA A 305 1.81 -19.31 -10.48
N TYR A 306 1.27 -20.52 -10.68
CA TYR A 306 0.21 -20.81 -11.64
C TYR A 306 -1.09 -20.09 -11.29
N VAL A 307 -1.61 -20.20 -10.06
CA VAL A 307 -2.83 -19.51 -9.63
C VAL A 307 -2.65 -17.99 -9.72
N ALA A 308 -1.50 -17.46 -9.29
CA ALA A 308 -1.21 -16.04 -9.42
C ALA A 308 -1.14 -15.59 -10.89
N ALA A 309 -0.61 -16.42 -11.81
CA ALA A 309 -0.51 -16.12 -13.23
C ALA A 309 -1.82 -16.32 -14.00
N ALA A 310 -2.59 -17.35 -13.68
CA ALA A 310 -3.81 -17.77 -14.37
C ALA A 310 -5.06 -17.06 -13.85
N ALA A 311 -5.02 -16.50 -12.63
CA ALA A 311 -6.11 -15.70 -12.09
C ALA A 311 -6.34 -14.45 -12.94
N MET A 312 -7.39 -14.49 -13.75
CA MET A 312 -8.08 -13.29 -14.19
C MET A 312 -9.31 -13.11 -13.31
N PRO A 313 -9.51 -11.91 -12.71
CA PRO A 313 -10.80 -11.58 -12.12
C PRO A 313 -11.83 -11.62 -13.24
N SER A 314 -12.52 -12.75 -13.32
CA SER A 314 -13.59 -12.94 -14.28
C SER A 314 -14.76 -12.20 -13.70
N ARG A 315 -15.07 -11.04 -14.26
CA ARG A 315 -16.36 -10.39 -14.04
C ARG A 315 -17.40 -11.31 -14.65
N THR A 316 -17.86 -12.32 -13.90
CA THR A 316 -19.15 -12.95 -14.19
C THR A 316 -20.20 -11.90 -13.90
N VAL A 317 -20.39 -10.98 -14.84
CA VAL A 317 -21.68 -10.33 -15.01
C VAL A 317 -22.61 -11.50 -15.27
N ARG A 318 -23.43 -11.84 -14.28
CA ARG A 318 -24.59 -12.68 -14.56
C ARG A 318 -25.35 -11.89 -15.61
N ALA A 319 -25.26 -12.32 -16.87
CA ALA A 319 -26.03 -11.76 -17.95
C ALA A 319 -27.49 -12.04 -17.59
N VAL A 320 -28.12 -11.08 -16.92
CA VAL A 320 -29.56 -10.93 -17.01
C VAL A 320 -29.75 -10.61 -18.49
N SER A 321 -30.29 -11.57 -19.24
CA SER A 321 -30.62 -11.37 -20.65
C SER A 321 -31.36 -10.04 -20.78
N ASN A 322 -30.72 -9.08 -21.46
CA ASN A 322 -31.31 -7.78 -21.74
C ASN A 322 -32.51 -8.00 -22.67
N THR A 323 -33.70 -8.14 -22.11
CA THR A 323 -34.91 -7.69 -22.80
C THR A 323 -34.80 -6.17 -22.85
N SER A 324 -34.52 -5.66 -24.05
CA SER A 324 -34.43 -4.24 -24.41
C SER A 324 -35.46 -3.37 -23.67
N ILE A 325 -34.99 -2.51 -22.75
CA ILE A 325 -35.63 -1.23 -22.43
C ILE A 325 -34.53 -0.17 -22.38
N ALA A 326 -34.28 0.44 -23.54
CA ALA A 326 -33.59 1.70 -23.63
C ALA A 326 -34.56 2.81 -23.17
N ALA A 327 -34.39 3.33 -21.96
CA ALA A 327 -34.68 4.72 -21.61
C ALA A 327 -34.32 4.97 -20.14
N GLY A 328 -33.63 6.09 -19.89
CA GLY A 328 -33.57 6.68 -18.56
C GLY A 328 -32.27 6.43 -17.83
N ALA A 329 -31.16 6.88 -18.41
CA ALA A 329 -29.96 7.41 -17.75
C ALA A 329 -30.16 8.93 -17.66
N MET A 330 -30.07 9.67 -16.54
CA MET A 330 -29.03 9.80 -15.51
C MET A 330 -29.54 10.73 -14.40
N ALA A 331 -29.23 10.47 -13.12
CA ALA A 331 -29.23 11.50 -12.07
C ALA A 331 -28.24 11.09 -10.96
N ALA A 332 -27.21 11.92 -10.83
CA ALA A 332 -26.11 11.84 -9.88
C ALA A 332 -26.54 12.34 -8.48
N VAL A 333 -25.83 11.84 -7.48
CA VAL A 333 -26.02 12.08 -6.05
C VAL A 333 -25.23 13.32 -5.61
N ALA A 334 -25.94 14.30 -5.04
CA ALA A 334 -25.46 15.38 -4.17
C ALA A 334 -26.58 15.64 -3.12
N PRO A 335 -26.25 16.24 -1.97
CA PRO A 335 -26.61 15.75 -0.63
C PRO A 335 -28.13 15.72 -0.38
N GLU A 336 -28.66 14.53 -0.14
CA GLU A 336 -30.06 14.36 0.23
C GLU A 336 -30.19 14.65 1.72
N GLN A 337 -30.57 15.90 2.04
CA GLN A 337 -31.34 16.18 3.23
C GLN A 337 -32.49 15.18 3.27
N ALA A 338 -32.58 14.42 4.35
CA ALA A 338 -33.59 13.40 4.56
C ALA A 338 -35.00 14.02 4.51
N THR A 339 -35.58 14.09 3.32
CA THR A 339 -37.02 14.12 3.12
C THR A 339 -37.42 12.69 2.78
N ALA A 340 -38.26 12.13 3.65
CA ALA A 340 -38.69 10.74 3.60
C ALA A 340 -39.30 10.39 2.24
N SER A 341 -38.53 9.72 1.38
CA SER A 341 -39.04 9.07 0.17
C SER A 341 -39.03 7.57 0.38
N SER A 342 -40.23 7.02 0.57
CA SER A 342 -40.57 5.61 0.69
C SER A 342 -39.80 4.73 -0.31
N SER A 343 -39.02 3.79 0.21
CA SER A 343 -38.30 2.79 -0.57
C SER A 343 -39.28 1.80 -1.21
N ARG A 344 -39.33 1.78 -2.55
CA ARG A 344 -39.93 0.70 -3.34
C ARG A 344 -39.21 -0.62 -3.08
N VAL A 345 -39.79 -1.47 -2.25
CA VAL A 345 -39.59 -2.92 -2.30
C VAL A 345 -40.50 -3.45 -3.41
N GLY A 346 -39.90 -4.00 -4.46
CA GLY A 346 -40.63 -4.74 -5.48
C GLY A 346 -41.14 -6.06 -4.89
N HIS A 347 -42.40 -6.08 -4.49
CA HIS A 347 -43.19 -7.31 -4.40
C HIS A 347 -44.00 -7.49 -5.68
N GLY A 348 -44.16 -8.75 -6.07
CA GLY A 348 -44.80 -9.18 -7.30
C GLY A 348 -46.19 -8.55 -7.51
N ARG A 349 -46.50 -8.34 -8.78
CA ARG A 349 -47.77 -7.82 -9.28
C ARG A 349 -48.96 -8.58 -8.68
N SER A 350 -49.80 -7.86 -7.93
CA SER A 350 -51.22 -8.19 -7.79
C SER A 350 -52.04 -7.05 -8.43
N GLU A 351 -52.99 -7.42 -9.29
CA GLU A 351 -54.03 -6.50 -9.75
C GLU A 351 -54.87 -6.11 -8.53
N GLY A 352 -54.90 -4.81 -8.18
CA GLY A 352 -55.69 -4.26 -7.06
C GLY A 352 -54.95 -3.31 -6.10
N ALA A 353 -53.62 -3.24 -6.15
CA ALA A 353 -52.84 -2.46 -5.18
C ALA A 353 -52.89 -0.93 -5.39
N LEU A 354 -52.92 -0.17 -4.29
CA LEU A 354 -52.81 1.29 -4.22
C LEU A 354 -51.65 1.82 -5.06
N ARG A 355 -51.95 2.55 -6.13
CA ARG A 355 -50.93 2.98 -7.10
C ARG A 355 -50.30 4.33 -6.76
N ARG A 356 -50.97 5.17 -5.97
CA ARG A 356 -50.58 6.54 -5.60
C ARG A 356 -51.55 7.12 -4.58
N TYR A 357 -51.04 7.81 -3.56
CA TYR A 357 -51.86 8.49 -2.55
C TYR A 357 -51.14 9.70 -1.95
N VAL A 358 -51.91 10.68 -1.51
CA VAL A 358 -51.47 11.90 -0.83
C VAL A 358 -52.38 12.09 0.39
N ILE A 359 -51.80 12.06 1.57
CA ILE A 359 -52.49 12.31 2.85
C ILE A 359 -51.95 13.64 3.38
N VAL A 360 -52.87 14.54 3.70
CA VAL A 360 -52.59 15.83 4.34
C VAL A 360 -53.43 15.92 5.60
N LEU A 361 -52.77 16.06 6.76
CA LEU A 361 -53.39 16.20 8.07
C LEU A 361 -52.76 17.43 8.76
N GLY A 362 -53.29 18.61 8.46
CA GLY A 362 -52.74 19.89 8.90
C GLY A 362 -51.36 20.18 8.27
N ASP A 363 -50.33 20.21 9.11
CA ASP A 363 -48.94 20.40 8.71
C ASP A 363 -48.25 19.09 8.30
N THR A 364 -48.87 17.94 8.64
CA THR A 364 -48.31 16.63 8.32
C THR A 364 -48.73 16.21 6.92
N GLN A 365 -47.76 15.86 6.07
CA GLN A 365 -48.00 15.36 4.72
C GLN A 365 -47.27 14.02 4.53
N SER A 366 -47.97 13.02 4.00
CA SER A 366 -47.42 11.68 3.74
C SER A 366 -48.04 11.09 2.49
N GLY A 367 -47.27 10.34 1.69
CA GLY A 367 -47.78 9.80 0.44
C GLY A 367 -46.72 9.38 -0.55
N SER A 368 -47.20 8.81 -1.65
CA SER A 368 -46.42 8.45 -2.81
C SER A 368 -47.04 9.18 -4.00
N TRP A 369 -46.33 10.19 -4.53
CA TRP A 369 -46.73 11.01 -5.68
C TRP A 369 -45.51 11.32 -6.57
N ASP A 370 -45.76 11.72 -7.82
CA ASP A 370 -44.73 12.21 -8.75
C ASP A 370 -44.85 13.75 -8.89
N SER A 371 -43.72 14.46 -8.91
CA SER A 371 -43.67 15.92 -9.09
C SER A 371 -44.25 16.42 -10.41
N SER A 372 -44.45 15.54 -11.38
CA SER A 372 -44.99 15.86 -12.71
C SER A 372 -46.51 15.69 -12.85
N GLU A 373 -47.22 15.27 -11.79
CA GLU A 373 -48.67 15.06 -11.85
C GLU A 373 -49.50 16.32 -11.54
N PRO A 374 -50.68 16.49 -12.18
CA PRO A 374 -51.59 17.62 -11.93
C PRO A 374 -52.18 17.61 -10.50
N ALA A 375 -52.11 16.48 -9.79
CA ALA A 375 -52.53 16.32 -8.41
C ALA A 375 -51.35 16.51 -7.42
N SER A 376 -50.62 17.63 -7.57
CA SER A 376 -49.59 17.99 -6.58
C SER A 376 -50.23 18.27 -5.21
N PRO A 377 -49.53 18.02 -4.09
CA PRO A 377 -50.06 18.27 -2.75
C PRO A 377 -50.53 19.71 -2.56
N GLU A 378 -49.86 20.67 -3.20
CA GLU A 378 -50.19 22.10 -3.19
C GLU A 378 -51.52 22.38 -3.91
N ASN A 379 -51.75 21.74 -5.06
CA ASN A 379 -52.99 21.88 -5.83
C ASN A 379 -54.17 21.16 -5.16
N LEU A 380 -53.91 20.05 -4.47
CA LEU A 380 -54.95 19.37 -3.68
C LEU A 380 -55.30 20.15 -2.41
N ARG A 381 -54.34 20.82 -1.77
CA ARG A 381 -54.58 21.71 -0.61
C ARG A 381 -55.50 22.89 -0.97
N SER A 382 -55.34 23.49 -2.14
CA SER A 382 -56.21 24.60 -2.57
C SER A 382 -57.65 24.15 -2.83
N ARG A 383 -57.87 22.90 -3.23
CA ARG A 383 -59.19 22.33 -3.54
C ARG A 383 -59.91 21.71 -2.35
N PHE A 384 -59.18 21.07 -1.44
CA PHE A 384 -59.74 20.25 -0.35
C PHE A 384 -59.34 20.74 1.05
N GLY A 385 -58.61 21.86 1.15
CA GLY A 385 -58.16 22.44 2.41
C GLY A 385 -56.95 21.72 3.01
N ASN A 386 -56.73 21.86 4.32
CA ASN A 386 -55.55 21.35 5.01
C ASN A 386 -55.72 19.95 5.62
N ARG A 387 -56.88 19.28 5.43
CA ARG A 387 -57.14 17.94 5.96
C ARG A 387 -57.90 17.10 4.94
N PHE A 388 -57.19 16.23 4.23
CA PHE A 388 -57.77 15.32 3.24
C PHE A 388 -56.84 14.14 2.95
N ALA A 389 -57.40 13.05 2.42
CA ALA A 389 -56.64 11.96 1.83
C ALA A 389 -57.11 11.71 0.39
N TRP A 390 -56.21 11.90 -0.56
CA TRP A 390 -56.42 11.64 -1.99
C TRP A 390 -55.71 10.35 -2.37
N PHE A 391 -56.35 9.51 -3.19
CA PHE A 391 -55.71 8.30 -3.70
C PHE A 391 -56.32 7.83 -5.01
N ARG A 392 -55.53 7.05 -5.76
CA ARG A 392 -55.93 6.46 -7.03
C ARG A 392 -55.87 4.93 -6.95
N GLN A 393 -57.00 4.29 -7.19
CA GLN A 393 -57.16 2.84 -7.09
C GLN A 393 -58.13 2.33 -8.17
N SER A 394 -57.81 1.18 -8.78
CA SER A 394 -58.65 0.53 -9.81
C SER A 394 -59.10 1.42 -10.98
N GLY A 395 -58.31 2.43 -11.33
CA GLY A 395 -58.63 3.37 -12.42
C GLY A 395 -59.53 4.55 -12.02
N GLY A 396 -60.01 4.62 -10.77
CA GLY A 396 -60.77 5.74 -10.22
C GLY A 396 -59.93 6.65 -9.31
N GLU A 397 -60.36 7.92 -9.20
CA GLU A 397 -59.75 8.94 -8.34
C GLU A 397 -60.69 9.29 -7.19
N TYR A 398 -60.21 9.14 -5.96
CA TYR A 398 -61.00 9.24 -4.74
C TYR A 398 -60.39 10.25 -3.77
N VAL A 399 -61.26 11.01 -3.11
CA VAL A 399 -60.90 11.95 -2.04
C VAL A 399 -61.73 11.67 -0.79
N ILE A 400 -61.05 11.54 0.34
CA ILE A 400 -61.62 11.43 1.67
C ILE A 400 -61.47 12.77 2.37
N THR A 401 -62.59 13.35 2.80
CA THR A 401 -62.65 14.53 3.68
C THR A 401 -63.45 14.24 4.95
N ASP A 402 -63.86 12.99 5.18
CA ASP A 402 -64.59 12.59 6.38
C ASP A 402 -63.63 12.57 7.58
N GLU A 403 -63.95 13.33 8.64
CA GLU A 403 -63.08 13.46 9.81
C GLU A 403 -62.92 12.14 10.59
N GLY A 404 -63.91 11.24 10.56
CA GLY A 404 -63.80 9.93 11.19
C GLY A 404 -62.72 9.08 10.51
N VAL A 405 -62.76 9.01 9.18
CA VAL A 405 -61.75 8.28 8.38
C VAL A 405 -60.38 8.95 8.46
N LEU A 406 -60.31 10.28 8.46
CA LEU A 406 -59.04 11.01 8.65
C LEU A 406 -58.43 10.77 10.03
N HIS A 407 -59.24 10.63 11.08
CA HIS A 407 -58.76 10.25 12.41
C HIS A 407 -58.20 8.82 12.45
N GLU A 408 -58.83 7.87 11.75
CA GLU A 408 -58.29 6.50 11.61
C GLU A 408 -56.93 6.49 10.90
N ILE A 409 -56.75 7.34 9.88
CA ILE A 409 -55.47 7.52 9.18
C ILE A 409 -54.42 8.14 10.11
N GLU A 410 -54.80 9.16 10.89
CA GLU A 410 -53.91 9.81 11.85
C GLU A 410 -53.41 8.81 12.91
N GLN A 411 -54.29 7.96 13.44
CA GLN A 411 -53.93 6.87 14.34
C GLN A 411 -52.98 5.87 13.68
N ALA A 412 -53.18 5.55 12.40
CA ALA A 412 -52.28 4.67 11.65
C ALA A 412 -50.85 5.24 11.50
N MET A 413 -50.67 6.57 11.58
CA MET A 413 -49.36 7.23 11.51
C MET A 413 -48.60 7.26 12.84
N GLU A 414 -49.22 6.93 13.98
CA GLU A 414 -48.58 6.96 15.30
C GLU A 414 -47.28 6.11 15.40
N PRO A 415 -47.23 4.87 14.87
CA PRO A 415 -45.99 4.10 14.87
C PRO A 415 -44.87 4.77 14.06
N GLN A 416 -45.20 5.50 12.99
CA GLN A 416 -44.22 6.21 12.17
C GLN A 416 -43.60 7.40 12.91
N LYS A 417 -44.37 8.09 13.77
CA LYS A 417 -43.84 9.13 14.66
C LYS A 417 -42.79 8.60 15.62
N LYS A 418 -42.95 7.38 16.14
CA LYS A 418 -41.96 6.72 16.99
C LYS A 418 -40.66 6.43 16.25
N VAL A 419 -40.73 5.98 14.99
CA VAL A 419 -39.52 5.77 14.18
C VAL A 419 -38.78 7.07 13.92
N ASN A 420 -39.50 8.17 13.67
CA ASN A 420 -38.88 9.49 13.51
C ASN A 420 -38.16 9.93 14.80
N ALA A 421 -38.77 9.72 15.98
CA ALA A 421 -38.14 10.04 17.26
C ALA A 421 -36.87 9.20 17.54
N GLU A 422 -36.84 7.93 17.12
CA GLU A 422 -35.62 7.10 17.19
C GLU A 422 -34.57 7.55 16.16
N GLN A 423 -34.97 7.96 14.95
CA GLN A 423 -34.05 8.53 13.97
C GLN A 423 -33.42 9.85 14.46
N GLU A 424 -34.16 10.68 15.22
CA GLU A 424 -33.59 11.87 15.86
C GLU A 424 -32.51 11.52 16.89
N LYS A 425 -32.65 10.43 17.64
CA LYS A 425 -31.58 9.95 18.55
C LYS A 425 -30.33 9.59 17.76
N VAL A 426 -30.48 8.87 16.64
CA VAL A 426 -29.35 8.54 15.77
C VAL A 426 -28.68 9.81 15.25
N ASN A 427 -29.46 10.81 14.83
CA ASN A 427 -28.92 12.09 14.37
C ASN A 427 -28.15 12.85 15.47
N ARG A 428 -28.61 12.78 16.73
CA ARG A 428 -27.89 13.34 17.88
C ARG A 428 -26.56 12.62 18.12
N LEU A 429 -26.56 11.29 18.08
CA LEU A 429 -25.33 10.49 18.22
C LEU A 429 -24.34 10.78 17.07
N GLN A 430 -24.83 10.87 15.84
CA GLN A 430 -23.98 11.21 14.69
C GLN A 430 -23.36 12.61 14.83
N SER A 431 -24.13 13.58 15.35
CA SER A 431 -23.60 14.92 15.65
C SER A 431 -22.49 14.87 16.70
N ALA A 432 -22.64 14.04 17.75
CA ALA A 432 -21.59 13.86 18.76
C ALA A 432 -20.31 13.23 18.18
N VAL A 433 -20.45 12.23 17.29
CA VAL A 433 -19.31 11.64 16.56
C VAL A 433 -18.60 12.71 15.72
N ASN A 434 -19.34 13.55 15.02
CA ASN A 434 -18.75 14.62 14.20
C ASN A 434 -17.98 15.64 15.06
N GLU A 435 -18.48 15.98 16.25
CA GLU A 435 -17.78 16.86 17.19
C GLU A 435 -16.46 16.22 17.69
N LEU A 436 -16.48 14.93 18.03
CA LEU A 436 -15.29 14.18 18.44
C LEU A 436 -14.25 14.10 17.32
N GLN A 437 -14.69 13.87 16.07
CA GLN A 437 -13.80 13.92 14.90
C GLN A 437 -13.18 15.32 14.72
N GLY A 438 -13.93 16.38 15.00
CA GLY A 438 -13.41 17.75 15.00
C GLY A 438 -12.30 17.95 16.04
N LYS A 439 -12.49 17.48 17.27
CA LYS A 439 -11.47 17.54 18.34
C LYS A 439 -10.21 16.76 17.97
N MET A 440 -10.38 15.55 17.43
CA MET A 440 -9.29 14.70 16.96
C MET A 440 -8.50 15.38 15.83
N ASN A 441 -9.18 16.00 14.86
CA ASN A 441 -8.51 16.78 13.80
C ASN A 441 -7.72 17.95 14.38
N GLY A 442 -8.26 18.64 15.40
CA GLY A 442 -7.55 19.68 16.15
C GLY A 442 -6.26 19.15 16.78
N ARG A 443 -6.33 18.01 17.48
CA ARG A 443 -5.15 17.37 18.07
C ARG A 443 -4.14 16.89 17.04
N GLN A 444 -4.59 16.38 15.90
CA GLN A 444 -3.69 15.98 14.81
C GLN A 444 -2.93 17.19 14.24
N ASN A 445 -3.57 18.36 14.19
CA ASN A 445 -2.89 19.60 13.81
C ASN A 445 -1.85 20.04 14.86
N GLU A 446 -2.13 19.85 16.15
CA GLU A 446 -1.13 20.08 17.22
C GLU A 446 0.07 19.14 17.08
N VAL A 447 -0.16 17.84 16.82
CA VAL A 447 0.91 16.88 16.53
C VAL A 447 1.77 17.34 15.36
N ASN A 448 1.14 17.75 14.25
CA ASN A 448 1.85 18.23 13.07
C ASN A 448 2.69 19.48 13.38
N ALA A 449 2.15 20.43 14.15
CA ALA A 449 2.87 21.64 14.53
C ALA A 449 4.10 21.35 15.41
N VAL A 450 4.01 20.37 16.34
CA VAL A 450 5.18 19.93 17.13
C VAL A 450 6.17 19.17 16.26
N GLN A 451 5.70 18.34 15.33
CA GLN A 451 6.57 17.62 14.38
C GLN A 451 7.35 18.58 13.48
N ASP A 452 6.76 19.69 13.06
CA ASP A 452 7.45 20.72 12.29
C ASP A 452 8.57 21.38 13.11
N LYS A 453 8.34 21.61 14.41
CA LYS A 453 9.40 22.10 15.32
C LYS A 453 10.53 21.09 15.47
N VAL A 454 10.21 19.79 15.62
CA VAL A 454 11.20 18.71 15.65
C VAL A 454 12.03 18.71 14.37
N ASN A 455 11.38 18.79 13.20
CA ASN A 455 12.05 18.80 11.90
C ASN A 455 13.00 20.01 11.77
N ALA A 456 12.53 21.20 12.16
CA ALA A 456 13.34 22.41 12.16
C ALA A 456 14.56 22.30 13.10
N GLN A 457 14.37 21.78 14.32
CA GLN A 457 15.46 21.57 15.26
C GLN A 457 16.46 20.50 14.79
N GLN A 458 15.99 19.41 14.17
CA GLN A 458 16.86 18.38 13.60
C GLN A 458 17.69 18.93 12.43
N ALA A 459 17.14 19.86 11.63
CA ALA A 459 17.91 20.55 10.60
C ALA A 459 19.08 21.36 11.20
N VAL A 460 18.87 22.03 12.33
CA VAL A 460 19.93 22.72 13.07
C VAL A 460 21.00 21.74 13.56
N VAL A 461 20.60 20.60 14.13
CA VAL A 461 21.55 19.55 14.55
C VAL A 461 22.38 19.05 13.38
N ASN A 462 21.74 18.77 12.24
CA ASN A 462 22.42 18.26 11.05
C ASN A 462 23.44 19.28 10.50
N ALA A 463 23.09 20.57 10.49
CA ALA A 463 24.00 21.64 10.08
C ALA A 463 25.20 21.80 11.05
N ALA A 464 24.95 21.69 12.35
CA ALA A 464 26.01 21.72 13.36
C ALA A 464 26.94 20.50 13.22
N GLN A 465 26.40 19.29 13.03
CA GLN A 465 27.17 18.08 12.81
C GLN A 465 28.01 18.15 11.52
N ALA A 466 27.47 18.74 10.45
CA ALA A 466 28.21 18.96 9.21
C ALA A 466 29.44 19.86 9.43
N THR A 467 29.30 20.89 10.28
CA THR A 467 30.41 21.79 10.66
C THR A 467 31.47 21.04 11.47
N VAL A 468 31.06 20.22 12.45
CA VAL A 468 31.96 19.36 13.23
C VAL A 468 32.73 18.40 12.31
N ASN A 469 32.03 17.71 11.41
CA ASN A 469 32.63 16.77 10.46
C ASN A 469 33.64 17.47 9.54
N ARG A 470 33.32 18.68 9.05
CA ARG A 470 34.21 19.47 8.20
C ARG A 470 35.49 19.89 8.94
N ARG A 471 35.39 20.29 10.21
CA ARG A 471 36.57 20.60 11.04
C ARG A 471 37.42 19.35 11.26
N GLN A 472 36.81 18.19 11.49
CA GLN A 472 37.55 16.94 11.66
C GLN A 472 38.29 16.52 10.38
N ASP A 473 37.67 16.68 9.20
CA ASP A 473 38.33 16.44 7.92
C ASP A 473 39.56 17.34 7.73
N LEU A 474 39.40 18.64 8.02
CA LEU A 474 40.51 19.60 7.93
C LEU A 474 41.64 19.24 8.91
N LEU A 475 41.33 18.85 10.14
CA LEU A 475 42.32 18.40 11.13
C LEU A 475 43.07 17.14 10.65
N ASN A 476 42.35 16.15 10.12
CA ASN A 476 42.96 14.94 9.56
C ASN A 476 43.89 15.28 8.39
N ARG A 477 43.47 16.19 7.50
CA ARG A 477 44.27 16.65 6.35
C ARG A 477 45.51 17.44 6.76
N ILE A 478 45.41 18.25 7.83
CA ILE A 478 46.56 18.96 8.42
C ILE A 478 47.57 17.95 8.97
N HIS A 479 47.08 16.96 9.73
CA HIS A 479 47.91 15.89 10.29
C HIS A 479 48.63 15.11 9.18
N ASP A 480 47.89 14.69 8.15
CA ASP A 480 48.40 13.96 6.98
C ASP A 480 49.39 14.76 6.13
N ALA A 481 49.24 16.09 6.08
CA ALA A 481 50.16 16.97 5.35
C ALA A 481 51.45 17.21 6.15
N GLY A 482 51.37 17.26 7.49
CA GLY A 482 52.53 17.38 8.36
C GLY A 482 53.35 16.10 8.49
N SER A 483 52.74 14.92 8.32
CA SER A 483 53.40 13.63 8.51
C SER A 483 54.17 13.10 7.29
N ARG A 484 53.94 13.65 6.09
CA ARG A 484 54.40 13.04 4.83
C ARG A 484 55.71 13.58 4.24
N GLU A 485 56.22 14.76 4.61
CA GLU A 485 57.57 15.23 4.23
C GLU A 485 57.91 16.61 4.83
N SER A 486 59.17 16.82 5.25
CA SER A 486 59.69 18.12 5.69
C SER A 486 60.14 18.98 4.49
N ASN A 487 59.21 19.34 3.61
CA ASN A 487 59.46 20.21 2.46
C ASN A 487 58.60 21.49 2.51
N GLU A 488 59.10 22.59 1.92
CA GLU A 488 58.44 23.91 1.91
C GLU A 488 56.99 23.85 1.35
N ALA A 489 56.73 22.93 0.42
CA ALA A 489 55.39 22.68 -0.14
C ALA A 489 54.41 22.10 0.89
N ALA A 490 54.88 21.23 1.81
CA ALA A 490 54.06 20.68 2.89
C ALA A 490 53.70 21.76 3.90
N VAL A 491 54.65 22.65 4.23
CA VAL A 491 54.42 23.80 5.12
C VAL A 491 53.35 24.74 4.52
N LYS A 492 53.49 25.15 3.24
CA LYS A 492 52.47 25.97 2.56
C LYS A 492 51.09 25.31 2.54
N LYS A 493 51.03 23.99 2.37
CA LYS A 493 49.78 23.22 2.39
C LYS A 493 49.14 23.19 3.78
N VAL A 494 49.94 22.97 4.83
CA VAL A 494 49.48 23.01 6.22
C VAL A 494 48.99 24.42 6.59
N GLU A 495 49.71 25.47 6.19
CA GLU A 495 49.28 26.87 6.41
C GLU A 495 47.95 27.19 5.73
N ALA A 496 47.76 26.73 4.49
CA ALA A 496 46.50 26.90 3.77
C ALA A 496 45.33 26.18 4.47
N LEU A 497 45.54 24.95 4.91
CA LEU A 497 44.52 24.17 5.64
C LEU A 497 44.23 24.76 7.03
N LEU A 498 45.24 25.27 7.73
CA LEU A 498 45.07 25.98 9.00
C LEU A 498 44.27 27.28 8.82
N LYS A 499 44.49 28.00 7.71
CA LYS A 499 43.70 29.18 7.35
C LYS A 499 42.24 28.80 7.09
N GLU A 500 41.98 27.70 6.38
CA GLU A 500 40.62 27.18 6.16
C GLU A 500 39.95 26.71 7.47
N LEU A 501 40.69 26.06 8.37
CA LEU A 501 40.21 25.63 9.68
C LEU A 501 39.87 26.82 10.60
N ARG A 502 40.66 27.90 10.53
CA ARG A 502 40.40 29.16 11.25
C ARG A 502 39.21 29.92 10.66
N ALA A 503 39.00 29.84 9.35
CA ALA A 503 37.85 30.45 8.66
C ALA A 503 36.56 29.63 8.83
N THR A 504 36.66 28.33 9.12
CA THR A 504 35.50 27.50 9.48
C THR A 504 35.01 27.95 10.87
N PRO A 505 33.71 28.24 11.05
CA PRO A 505 33.17 28.70 12.33
C PRO A 505 33.69 27.88 13.51
N GLY A 506 34.08 28.58 14.58
CA GLY A 506 34.54 27.98 15.82
C GLY A 506 33.40 27.23 16.50
N ALA A 507 33.54 25.91 16.59
CA ALA A 507 32.73 24.93 17.31
C ALA A 507 31.33 25.38 17.77
N SER A 508 30.29 24.91 17.07
CA SER A 508 29.27 24.17 17.82
C SER A 508 30.04 23.02 18.47
N SER A 509 30.30 23.08 19.77
CA SER A 509 31.03 21.99 20.43
C SER A 509 30.21 20.69 20.26
N GLN A 510 30.85 19.53 20.34
CA GLN A 510 30.11 18.27 20.37
C GLN A 510 29.05 18.30 21.50
N GLU A 511 29.32 19.03 22.59
CA GLU A 511 28.34 19.30 23.65
C GLU A 511 27.14 20.11 23.17
N GLU A 512 27.32 21.11 22.30
CA GLU A 512 26.21 21.89 21.75
C GLU A 512 25.35 21.07 20.77
N VAL A 513 25.99 20.23 19.94
CA VAL A 513 25.29 19.23 19.13
C VAL A 513 24.49 18.29 20.03
N ASN A 514 25.10 17.77 21.10
CA ASN A 514 24.45 16.87 22.05
C ASN A 514 23.29 17.57 22.79
N ARG A 515 23.45 18.84 23.20
CA ARG A 515 22.39 19.66 23.82
C ARG A 515 21.23 19.88 22.86
N GLN A 516 21.51 20.20 21.60
CA GLN A 516 20.46 20.42 20.61
C GLN A 516 19.75 19.11 20.24
N GLN A 517 20.48 17.99 20.18
CA GLN A 517 19.89 16.65 20.00
C GLN A 517 19.02 16.25 21.20
N ALA A 518 19.39 16.63 22.43
CA ALA A 518 18.55 16.39 23.61
C ALA A 518 17.20 17.12 23.52
N LYS A 519 17.19 18.38 23.04
CA LYS A 519 15.94 19.13 22.79
C LYS A 519 15.07 18.47 21.72
N VAL A 520 15.68 17.99 20.64
CA VAL A 520 14.96 17.21 19.62
C VAL A 520 14.31 15.98 20.22
N ASN A 521 15.03 15.25 21.09
CA ASN A 521 14.49 14.05 21.74
C ASN A 521 13.34 14.39 22.69
N GLU A 522 13.41 15.51 23.41
CA GLU A 522 12.33 16.01 24.27
C GLU A 522 11.07 16.33 23.45
N GLU A 523 11.20 17.12 22.38
CA GLU A 523 10.09 17.46 21.50
C GLU A 523 9.51 16.22 20.79
N GLN A 524 10.35 15.26 20.42
CA GLN A 524 9.90 13.97 19.89
C GLN A 524 9.12 13.17 20.94
N GLY A 525 9.47 13.28 22.22
CA GLY A 525 8.70 12.75 23.33
C GLY A 525 7.29 13.35 23.41
N ARG A 526 7.18 14.67 23.23
CA ARG A 526 5.88 15.38 23.20
C ARG A 526 5.02 14.94 22.01
N VAL A 527 5.63 14.74 20.83
CA VAL A 527 4.93 14.16 19.66
C VAL A 527 4.34 12.79 20.02
N ASN A 528 5.12 11.92 20.65
CA ASN A 528 4.65 10.58 21.02
C ASN A 528 3.50 10.63 22.04
N GLU A 529 3.56 11.54 23.03
CA GLU A 529 2.49 11.73 24.00
C GLU A 529 1.20 12.22 23.33
N LEU A 530 1.30 13.23 22.46
CA LEU A 530 0.16 13.75 21.70
C LEU A 530 -0.41 12.70 20.75
N GLN A 531 0.44 11.91 20.08
CA GLN A 531 -0.01 10.80 19.24
C GLN A 531 -0.76 9.73 20.04
N GLY A 532 -0.32 9.45 21.28
CA GLY A 532 -1.04 8.59 22.21
C GLY A 532 -2.43 9.12 22.54
N LYS A 533 -2.56 10.44 22.76
CA LYS A 533 -3.84 11.12 22.99
C LYS A 533 -4.76 11.07 21.76
N VAL A 534 -4.22 11.24 20.54
CA VAL A 534 -4.98 11.07 19.29
C VAL A 534 -5.49 9.64 19.16
N ASN A 535 -4.66 8.65 19.44
CA ASN A 535 -5.05 7.24 19.38
C ASN A 535 -6.17 6.91 20.38
N ALA A 536 -6.11 7.46 21.60
CA ALA A 536 -7.18 7.31 22.58
C ALA A 536 -8.50 7.93 22.10
N GLU A 537 -8.47 9.15 21.56
CA GLU A 537 -9.65 9.80 20.99
C GLU A 537 -10.23 9.05 19.79
N GLN A 538 -9.38 8.49 18.92
CA GLN A 538 -9.82 7.63 17.82
C GLN A 538 -10.57 6.40 18.34
N GLY A 539 -10.13 5.84 19.48
CA GLY A 539 -10.84 4.78 20.18
C GLY A 539 -12.26 5.19 20.59
N HIS A 540 -12.41 6.37 21.21
CA HIS A 540 -13.71 6.91 21.59
C HIS A 540 -14.61 7.19 20.38
N VAL A 541 -14.07 7.74 19.28
CA VAL A 541 -14.80 7.95 18.02
C VAL A 541 -15.32 6.63 17.48
N ASN A 542 -14.51 5.58 17.49
CA ASN A 542 -14.91 4.26 17.02
C ASN A 542 -16.05 3.67 17.88
N GLU A 543 -15.95 3.81 19.21
CA GLU A 543 -17.00 3.33 20.13
C GLU A 543 -18.34 4.03 19.88
N GLU A 544 -18.34 5.36 19.76
CA GLU A 544 -19.55 6.13 19.47
C GLU A 544 -20.10 5.82 18.07
N GLN A 545 -19.24 5.59 17.07
CA GLN A 545 -19.68 5.16 15.74
C GLN A 545 -20.34 3.77 15.77
N HIS A 546 -19.88 2.86 16.63
CA HIS A 546 -20.55 1.57 16.82
C HIS A 546 -21.95 1.75 17.43
N LYS A 547 -22.13 2.67 18.39
CA LYS A 547 -23.44 3.00 18.96
C LYS A 547 -24.37 3.56 17.90
N VAL A 548 -23.90 4.50 17.06
CA VAL A 548 -24.65 5.02 15.91
C VAL A 548 -25.08 3.88 14.98
N ASN A 549 -24.17 3.00 14.59
CA ASN A 549 -24.47 1.91 13.67
C ASN A 549 -25.50 0.92 14.26
N ALA A 550 -25.41 0.63 15.56
CA ALA A 550 -26.36 -0.23 16.25
C ALA A 550 -27.77 0.39 16.30
N GLU A 551 -27.87 1.67 16.66
CA GLU A 551 -29.16 2.37 16.70
C GLU A 551 -29.75 2.58 15.30
N GLN A 552 -28.93 2.91 14.30
CA GLN A 552 -29.39 2.99 12.91
C GLN A 552 -29.90 1.63 12.40
N GLY A 553 -29.26 0.53 12.82
CA GLY A 553 -29.74 -0.82 12.53
C GLY A 553 -31.14 -1.07 13.09
N LYS A 554 -31.40 -0.69 14.34
CA LYS A 554 -32.73 -0.80 14.96
C LYS A 554 -33.75 0.06 14.23
N VAL A 555 -33.40 1.31 13.91
CA VAL A 555 -34.27 2.23 13.17
C VAL A 555 -34.62 1.69 11.80
N ASN A 556 -33.66 1.12 11.06
CA ASN A 556 -33.92 0.53 9.75
C ASN A 556 -34.92 -0.63 9.80
N VAL A 557 -34.79 -1.51 10.79
CA VAL A 557 -35.74 -2.63 10.99
C VAL A 557 -37.12 -2.11 11.38
N MET A 558 -37.18 -1.16 12.32
CA MET A 558 -38.45 -0.54 12.72
C MET A 558 -39.11 0.18 11.56
N GLN A 559 -38.36 0.97 10.77
CA GLN A 559 -38.85 1.69 9.61
C GLN A 559 -39.44 0.73 8.58
N ALA A 560 -38.75 -0.38 8.27
CA ALA A 560 -39.23 -1.36 7.31
C ALA A 560 -40.55 -2.01 7.77
N ARG A 561 -40.61 -2.43 9.05
CA ARG A 561 -41.82 -3.02 9.63
C ARG A 561 -42.98 -2.03 9.66
N VAL A 562 -42.76 -0.84 10.22
CA VAL A 562 -43.79 0.20 10.35
C VAL A 562 -44.28 0.67 9.00
N SER A 563 -43.40 0.82 8.00
CA SER A 563 -43.81 1.20 6.65
C SER A 563 -44.71 0.13 6.00
N ALA A 564 -44.41 -1.16 6.21
CA ALA A 564 -45.23 -2.25 5.70
C ALA A 564 -46.60 -2.33 6.38
N GLU A 565 -46.63 -2.25 7.72
CA GLU A 565 -47.87 -2.21 8.52
C GLU A 565 -48.73 -1.00 8.15
N PHE A 566 -48.12 0.18 8.00
CA PHE A 566 -48.79 1.40 7.59
C PHE A 566 -49.43 1.26 6.20
N ASN A 567 -48.68 0.78 5.21
CA ASN A 567 -49.22 0.61 3.85
C ASN A 567 -50.40 -0.37 3.81
N ALA A 568 -50.32 -1.49 4.55
CA ALA A 568 -51.41 -2.44 4.66
C ALA A 568 -52.64 -1.79 5.33
N ARG A 569 -52.44 -1.06 6.42
CA ARG A 569 -53.52 -0.40 7.16
C ARG A 569 -54.20 0.70 6.36
N ILE A 570 -53.43 1.51 5.65
CA ILE A 570 -53.95 2.55 4.76
C ILE A 570 -54.78 1.95 3.63
N GLN A 571 -54.36 0.81 3.08
CA GLN A 571 -55.13 0.09 2.08
C GLN A 571 -56.48 -0.38 2.62
N GLU A 572 -56.51 -0.96 3.82
CA GLU A 572 -57.77 -1.35 4.48
C GLU A 572 -58.71 -0.16 4.72
N ILE A 573 -58.16 0.97 5.17
CA ILE A 573 -58.93 2.19 5.45
C ILE A 573 -59.53 2.74 4.14
N PHE A 574 -58.76 2.80 3.06
CA PHE A 574 -59.24 3.29 1.77
C PHE A 574 -60.29 2.37 1.15
N ASP A 575 -60.08 1.06 1.19
CA ASP A 575 -61.08 0.07 0.71
C ASP A 575 -62.38 0.16 1.53
N SER A 576 -62.27 0.35 2.85
CA SER A 576 -63.41 0.54 3.75
C SER A 576 -64.17 1.83 3.44
N ALA A 577 -63.45 2.94 3.21
CA ALA A 577 -64.04 4.23 2.86
C ALA A 577 -64.83 4.17 1.55
N ILE A 578 -64.30 3.46 0.53
CA ILE A 578 -65.02 3.23 -0.74
C ILE A 578 -66.29 2.42 -0.49
N ARG A 579 -66.20 1.29 0.24
CA ARG A 579 -67.37 0.43 0.54
C ARG A 579 -68.46 1.17 1.32
N ARG A 580 -68.08 2.08 2.22
CA ARG A 580 -69.00 2.89 3.04
C ARG A 580 -69.54 4.12 2.31
N GLY A 581 -69.10 4.40 1.08
CA GLY A 581 -69.51 5.58 0.32
C GLY A 581 -68.98 6.91 0.89
N LEU A 582 -67.90 6.87 1.68
CA LEU A 582 -67.30 8.04 2.34
C LEU A 582 -66.25 8.75 1.46
N THR A 583 -66.13 8.37 0.19
CA THR A 583 -65.22 8.95 -0.79
C THR A 583 -65.97 9.80 -1.81
N LYS A 584 -65.43 10.97 -2.15
CA LYS A 584 -65.88 11.77 -3.30
C LYS A 584 -65.07 11.38 -4.54
N THR A 585 -65.73 11.22 -5.68
CA THR A 585 -65.06 11.03 -6.97
C THR A 585 -64.49 12.37 -7.44
N GLY A 586 -63.17 12.40 -7.67
CA GLY A 586 -62.47 13.59 -8.17
C GLY A 586 -62.80 13.84 -9.64
N ARG A 587 -63.89 14.56 -9.94
CA ARG A 587 -63.99 15.36 -11.16
C ARG A 587 -63.63 16.81 -10.81
#